data_AF-A0A1I4M5S9-F1
#
_entry.id   AF-A0A1I4M5S9-F1
#
_cell.length_a   1.000
_cell.length_b   1.000
_cell.length_c   1.000
_cell.angle_alpha   90.00
_cell.angle_beta   90.00
_cell.angle_gamma   90.00
#
_symmetry.space_group_name_H-M   'P 1'
#
loop_
_entity.id
_entity.type
_entity.pdbx_description
1 polymer ?
#
loop_
_entity_poly.entity_id
_entity_poly.type
_entity_poly.pdbx_seq_one_letter_code
_entity_poly.pdbx_strand_id
1 'polypeptide(L)'
;MGFVPHIPDWQYASYRQAAAPIVLDMKQGDVNGDGVPDLVYLIGNKPDGPTGIFADQITLAIQDGSTQKISRVHLQNNSGYNAQLFLGDVNKDRVADIWISIETGGSGGYGIFYIYSFRNNDLNELFNVQQYNEQHQFKVNYEDLYKVGVGSPQLDVLFTLDISYRGYDYLSQYYNEQGKLKQPVEGEVLSMGALYPIVTDLKSMSYDLLAFQRIIGTSNADTLGYVENLLSWGGTAFISSRLSASIPGTKLIALY
;
A
#
# COMPACT_ATOMS: atom_id res chain seq x y z
N MET A 1 -40.98 -55.38 -23.20
CA MET A 1 -40.63 -53.95 -23.13
C MET A 1 -40.77 -53.52 -21.67
N GLY A 2 -39.67 -53.58 -20.90
CA GLY A 2 -39.64 -53.16 -19.50
C GLY A 2 -38.80 -51.89 -19.40
N PHE A 3 -39.41 -50.81 -18.90
CA PHE A 3 -38.76 -49.52 -18.70
C PHE A 3 -37.83 -49.60 -17.49
N VAL A 4 -36.54 -49.32 -17.70
CA VAL A 4 -35.59 -49.01 -16.62
C VAL A 4 -35.61 -47.49 -16.44
N PRO A 5 -36.03 -46.95 -15.29
CA PRO A 5 -35.93 -45.52 -15.04
C PRO A 5 -34.46 -45.19 -14.75
N HIS A 6 -33.89 -44.31 -15.57
CA HIS A 6 -32.60 -43.71 -15.33
C HIS A 6 -32.77 -42.71 -14.17
N ILE A 7 -32.19 -43.02 -13.01
CA ILE A 7 -32.14 -42.10 -11.86
C ILE A 7 -31.01 -41.12 -12.14
N PRO A 8 -31.24 -39.79 -12.18
CA PRO A 8 -30.17 -38.82 -12.36
C PRO A 8 -29.27 -38.81 -11.13
N ASP A 9 -27.97 -38.95 -11.34
CA ASP A 9 -26.94 -38.69 -10.32
C ASP A 9 -26.96 -37.21 -9.97
N TRP A 10 -27.67 -36.86 -8.90
CA TRP A 10 -27.54 -35.56 -8.27
C TRP A 10 -26.18 -35.54 -7.55
N GLN A 11 -25.15 -35.02 -8.24
CA GLN A 11 -23.94 -34.57 -7.56
C GLN A 11 -24.35 -33.49 -6.55
N TYR A 12 -24.39 -33.88 -5.28
CA TYR A 12 -24.45 -32.93 -4.19
C TYR A 12 -23.22 -32.03 -4.31
N ALA A 13 -23.44 -30.78 -4.68
CA ALA A 13 -22.45 -29.73 -4.48
C ALA A 13 -22.03 -29.82 -3.01
N SER A 14 -20.76 -30.15 -2.78
CA SER A 14 -20.20 -30.13 -1.44
C SER A 14 -20.26 -28.69 -0.97
N TYR A 15 -21.25 -28.39 -0.12
CA TYR A 15 -21.22 -27.21 0.72
C TYR A 15 -19.98 -27.35 1.58
N ARG A 16 -18.84 -26.81 1.11
CA ARG A 16 -17.73 -26.50 2.00
C ARG A 16 -18.33 -25.55 3.02
N GLN A 17 -18.57 -26.04 4.23
CA GLN A 17 -18.74 -25.19 5.39
C GLN A 17 -17.59 -24.18 5.33
N ALA A 18 -17.89 -22.89 5.14
CA ALA A 18 -16.87 -21.87 5.21
C ALA A 18 -16.18 -22.05 6.56
N ALA A 19 -14.88 -22.34 6.54
CA ALA A 19 -14.11 -22.46 7.76
C ALA A 19 -14.28 -21.16 8.56
N ALA A 20 -14.36 -21.27 9.89
CA ALA A 20 -14.46 -20.07 10.73
C ALA A 20 -13.29 -19.13 10.40
N PRO A 21 -13.53 -17.81 10.29
CA PRO A 21 -12.47 -16.87 9.98
C PRO A 21 -11.41 -16.93 11.08
N ILE A 22 -10.15 -16.83 10.68
CA ILE A 22 -9.01 -16.92 11.60
C ILE A 22 -8.49 -15.52 11.91
N VAL A 23 -7.85 -15.36 13.07
CA VAL A 23 -7.12 -14.12 13.40
C VAL A 23 -5.84 -14.08 12.57
N LEU A 24 -5.66 -12.99 11.82
CA LEU A 24 -4.50 -12.74 10.97
C LEU A 24 -3.43 -11.94 11.70
N ASP A 25 -3.86 -10.92 12.44
CA ASP A 25 -3.01 -10.15 13.36
C ASP A 25 -3.88 -9.55 14.49
N MET A 26 -3.24 -9.23 15.60
CA MET A 26 -3.89 -8.68 16.80
C MET A 26 -2.96 -7.69 17.51
N LYS A 27 -3.55 -6.62 18.04
CA LYS A 27 -2.90 -5.60 18.86
C LYS A 27 -3.82 -5.22 20.02
N GLN A 28 -3.23 -4.69 21.08
CA GLN A 28 -3.94 -4.18 22.24
C GLN A 28 -3.49 -2.75 22.51
N GLY A 29 -4.43 -1.84 22.73
CA GLY A 29 -4.17 -0.42 22.98
C GLY A 29 -5.46 0.36 23.11
N ASP A 30 -5.41 1.50 23.80
CA ASP A 30 -6.55 2.42 23.90
C ASP A 30 -6.72 3.16 22.56
N VAL A 31 -7.74 2.77 21.79
CA VAL A 31 -8.05 3.34 20.46
C VAL A 31 -9.32 4.17 20.47
N ASN A 32 -10.09 4.15 21.56
CA ASN A 32 -11.29 4.95 21.74
C ASN A 32 -11.06 6.19 22.65
N GLY A 33 -9.95 6.26 23.39
CA GLY A 33 -9.54 7.37 24.23
C GLY A 33 -10.13 7.36 25.65
N ASP A 34 -10.66 6.22 26.14
CA ASP A 34 -11.25 6.10 27.48
C ASP A 34 -10.25 5.69 28.59
N GLY A 35 -9.00 5.42 28.21
CA GLY A 35 -7.92 5.00 29.11
C GLY A 35 -7.88 3.49 29.41
N VAL A 36 -8.80 2.70 28.85
CA VAL A 36 -8.84 1.24 28.96
C VAL A 36 -8.35 0.62 27.65
N PRO A 37 -7.37 -0.30 27.66
CA PRO A 37 -6.90 -0.92 26.43
C PRO A 37 -7.97 -1.77 25.74
N ASP A 38 -8.19 -1.51 24.46
CA ASP A 38 -9.06 -2.28 23.55
C ASP A 38 -8.30 -3.42 22.88
N LEU A 39 -9.03 -4.42 22.37
CA LEU A 39 -8.48 -5.46 21.52
C LEU A 39 -8.81 -5.20 20.05
N VAL A 40 -7.79 -5.00 19.22
CA VAL A 40 -7.92 -4.74 17.79
C VAL A 40 -7.35 -5.91 17.02
N TYR A 41 -8.11 -6.50 16.11
CA TYR A 41 -7.66 -7.68 15.37
C TYR A 41 -8.24 -7.75 13.97
N LEU A 42 -7.45 -8.31 13.06
CA LEU A 42 -7.88 -8.66 11.71
C LEU A 42 -8.32 -10.11 11.70
N ILE A 43 -9.49 -10.37 11.14
CA ILE A 43 -9.94 -11.72 10.82
C ILE A 43 -10.09 -11.89 9.32
N GLY A 44 -9.90 -13.10 8.81
CA GLY A 44 -10.17 -13.42 7.41
C GLY A 44 -10.23 -14.91 7.16
N ASN A 45 -10.61 -15.31 5.96
CA ASN A 45 -10.58 -16.72 5.58
C ASN A 45 -9.27 -17.05 4.90
N LYS A 46 -8.77 -18.27 5.14
CA LYS A 46 -7.66 -18.84 4.37
C LYS A 46 -8.17 -20.00 3.52
N PRO A 47 -8.41 -19.79 2.20
CA PRO A 47 -8.95 -20.82 1.31
C PRO A 47 -8.11 -22.11 1.25
N ASP A 48 -6.79 -21.96 1.39
CA ASP A 48 -5.82 -23.07 1.39
C ASP A 48 -5.60 -23.68 2.80
N GLY A 49 -6.46 -23.33 3.77
CA GLY A 49 -6.37 -23.79 5.15
C GLY A 49 -5.43 -22.95 6.03
N PRO A 50 -5.27 -23.32 7.32
CA PRO A 50 -4.59 -22.49 8.31
C PRO A 50 -3.13 -22.11 7.97
N THR A 51 -2.44 -22.96 7.22
CA THR A 51 -1.06 -22.76 6.76
C THR A 51 -0.95 -21.94 5.48
N GLY A 52 -2.07 -21.63 4.82
CA GLY A 52 -2.08 -20.72 3.66
C GLY A 52 -1.54 -19.35 4.02
N ILE A 53 -0.91 -18.68 3.05
CA ILE A 53 -0.36 -17.32 3.23
C ILE A 53 -1.27 -16.23 2.68
N PHE A 54 -2.23 -16.61 1.83
CA PHE A 54 -3.26 -15.73 1.31
C PHE A 54 -4.48 -15.76 2.22
N ALA A 55 -5.10 -14.59 2.42
CA ALA A 55 -6.39 -14.45 3.08
C ALA A 55 -7.35 -13.58 2.26
N ASP A 56 -8.64 -13.90 2.34
CA ASP A 56 -9.74 -13.09 1.79
C ASP A 56 -10.76 -12.73 2.88
N GLN A 57 -11.70 -11.84 2.52
CA GLN A 57 -12.73 -11.33 3.43
C GLN A 57 -12.14 -10.73 4.72
N ILE A 58 -10.97 -10.09 4.59
CA ILE A 58 -10.26 -9.49 5.70
C ILE A 58 -11.13 -8.38 6.31
N THR A 59 -11.45 -8.52 7.59
CA THR A 59 -12.34 -7.64 8.34
C THR A 59 -11.62 -7.16 9.58
N LEU A 60 -11.67 -5.86 9.83
CA LEU A 60 -11.21 -5.29 11.10
C LEU A 60 -12.28 -5.50 12.16
N ALA A 61 -11.86 -5.99 13.33
CA ALA A 61 -12.68 -6.05 14.53
C ALA A 61 -12.01 -5.28 15.67
N ILE A 62 -12.81 -4.49 16.39
CA ILE A 62 -12.39 -3.68 17.53
C ILE A 62 -13.30 -4.09 18.69
N GLN A 63 -12.74 -4.66 19.74
CA GLN A 63 -13.44 -5.02 20.97
C GLN A 63 -13.08 -4.00 22.05
N ASP A 64 -14.08 -3.22 22.45
CA ASP A 64 -13.96 -2.23 23.51
C ASP A 64 -13.59 -2.92 24.84
N GLY A 65 -12.49 -2.49 25.45
CA GLY A 65 -11.98 -3.06 26.70
C GLY A 65 -12.91 -2.84 27.89
N SER A 66 -13.63 -1.73 27.91
CA SER A 66 -14.55 -1.33 28.99
C SER A 66 -15.92 -2.00 28.86
N THR A 67 -16.48 -2.04 27.65
CA THR A 67 -17.86 -2.54 27.43
C THR A 67 -17.94 -3.94 26.85
N GLN A 68 -16.83 -4.48 26.34
CA GLN A 68 -16.75 -5.74 25.59
C GLN A 68 -17.55 -5.75 24.28
N LYS A 69 -18.07 -4.59 23.83
CA LYS A 69 -18.77 -4.44 22.56
C LYS A 69 -17.77 -4.60 21.41
N ILE A 70 -18.18 -5.32 20.36
CA ILE A 70 -17.36 -5.52 19.16
C ILE A 70 -17.92 -4.69 18.00
N SER A 71 -17.09 -3.84 17.42
CA SER A 71 -17.32 -3.14 16.16
C SER A 71 -16.59 -3.84 15.03
N ARG A 72 -17.24 -4.01 13.87
CA ARG A 72 -16.64 -4.64 12.68
C ARG A 72 -16.65 -3.68 11.51
N VAL A 73 -15.52 -3.57 10.83
CA VAL A 73 -15.32 -2.68 9.68
C VAL A 73 -15.00 -3.49 8.45
N HIS A 74 -15.80 -3.29 7.40
CA HIS A 74 -15.61 -3.95 6.11
C HIS A 74 -14.67 -3.10 5.26
N LEU A 75 -13.55 -3.68 4.87
CA LEU A 75 -12.57 -3.01 4.00
C LEU A 75 -13.01 -3.18 2.54
N GLN A 76 -12.85 -2.12 1.73
CA GLN A 76 -13.23 -2.14 0.32
C GLN A 76 -12.43 -3.17 -0.48
N ASN A 77 -11.11 -3.12 -0.36
CA ASN A 77 -10.16 -4.14 -0.79
C ASN A 77 -9.70 -4.91 0.43
N ASN A 78 -10.01 -6.20 0.48
CA ASN A 78 -9.94 -7.02 1.71
C ASN A 78 -9.36 -8.41 1.48
N SER A 79 -8.47 -8.56 0.49
CA SER A 79 -7.84 -9.83 0.16
C SER A 79 -6.39 -9.62 -0.22
N GLY A 80 -5.51 -10.52 0.23
CA GLY A 80 -4.08 -10.44 -0.05
C GLY A 80 -3.26 -11.28 0.92
N TYR A 81 -2.01 -10.87 1.10
CA TYR A 81 -0.99 -11.54 1.88
C TYR A 81 -0.56 -10.66 3.06
N ASN A 82 0.02 -11.28 4.08
CA ASN A 82 0.67 -10.58 5.19
C ASN A 82 -0.14 -9.40 5.76
N ALA A 83 -1.41 -9.64 6.09
CA ALA A 83 -2.27 -8.63 6.69
C ALA A 83 -1.79 -8.29 8.11
N GLN A 84 -1.50 -7.02 8.39
CA GLN A 84 -0.91 -6.56 9.65
C GLN A 84 -1.64 -5.34 10.22
N LEU A 85 -1.54 -5.19 11.54
CA LEU A 85 -2.00 -4.06 12.33
C LEU A 85 -0.83 -3.30 12.97
N PHE A 86 -0.94 -1.98 12.93
CA PHE A 86 -0.16 -1.07 13.74
C PHE A 86 -1.11 -0.11 14.48
N LEU A 87 -0.80 0.19 15.74
CA LEU A 87 -1.53 1.18 16.53
C LEU A 87 -0.59 2.36 16.81
N GLY A 88 -1.01 3.57 16.44
CA GLY A 88 -0.23 4.78 16.71
C GLY A 88 -0.99 6.05 16.35
N ASP A 89 -0.76 7.11 17.10
CA ASP A 89 -1.39 8.42 16.89
C ASP A 89 -0.82 9.08 15.62
N VAL A 90 -1.61 9.16 14.56
CA VAL A 90 -1.24 9.84 13.31
C VAL A 90 -1.97 11.17 13.14
N ASN A 91 -3.14 11.34 13.79
CA ASN A 91 -3.95 12.55 13.69
C ASN A 91 -3.60 13.62 14.76
N LYS A 92 -2.64 13.32 15.64
CA LYS A 92 -2.08 14.17 16.70
C LYS A 92 -3.07 14.51 17.80
N ASP A 93 -4.05 13.65 18.05
CA ASP A 93 -5.06 13.82 19.11
C ASP A 93 -4.77 13.05 20.41
N ARG A 94 -3.63 12.33 20.45
CA ARG A 94 -3.13 11.49 21.56
C ARG A 94 -3.88 10.19 21.79
N VAL A 95 -4.82 9.82 20.91
CA VAL A 95 -5.43 8.49 20.87
C VAL A 95 -4.76 7.68 19.76
N ALA A 96 -4.54 6.38 19.98
CA ALA A 96 -3.93 5.55 18.96
C ALA A 96 -4.90 5.32 17.80
N ASP A 97 -4.48 5.62 16.58
CA ASP A 97 -5.22 5.27 15.38
C ASP A 97 -4.87 3.84 14.93
N ILE A 98 -5.79 3.21 14.20
CA ILE A 98 -5.69 1.82 13.74
C ILE A 98 -5.23 1.83 12.29
N TRP A 99 -4.05 1.29 12.05
CA TRP A 99 -3.49 1.17 10.71
C TRP A 99 -3.43 -0.28 10.25
N ILE A 100 -3.95 -0.52 9.05
CA ILE A 100 -4.00 -1.81 8.37
C ILE A 100 -3.09 -1.76 7.14
N SER A 101 -2.28 -2.80 6.95
CA SER A 101 -1.54 -3.08 5.71
C SER A 101 -1.81 -4.48 5.22
N ILE A 102 -2.06 -4.65 3.92
CA ILE A 102 -2.21 -5.94 3.24
C ILE A 102 -1.40 -5.89 1.95
N GLU A 103 -0.57 -6.90 1.70
CA GLU A 103 0.19 -7.00 0.45
C GLU A 103 -0.69 -7.61 -0.65
N THR A 104 -0.72 -7.03 -1.86
CA THR A 104 -1.48 -7.63 -2.96
C THR A 104 -0.76 -8.83 -3.59
N GLY A 105 0.55 -8.95 -3.35
CA GLY A 105 1.44 -9.83 -4.11
C GLY A 105 1.69 -9.34 -5.54
N GLY A 106 2.22 -10.21 -6.39
CA GLY A 106 2.54 -9.92 -7.78
C GLY A 106 3.81 -9.07 -7.96
N SER A 107 4.23 -8.87 -9.21
CA SER A 107 5.48 -8.17 -9.54
C SER A 107 5.40 -6.64 -9.39
N GLY A 108 4.19 -6.09 -9.31
CA GLY A 108 3.96 -4.68 -9.00
C GLY A 108 4.32 -4.33 -7.56
N GLY A 109 4.19 -5.29 -6.63
CA GLY A 109 4.49 -5.10 -5.22
C GLY A 109 3.58 -4.06 -4.56
N TYR A 110 2.29 -4.05 -4.89
CA TYR A 110 1.35 -3.06 -4.35
C TYR A 110 0.91 -3.42 -2.93
N GLY A 111 0.57 -2.39 -2.17
CA GLY A 111 -0.01 -2.53 -0.85
C GLY A 111 -1.41 -1.93 -0.78
N ILE A 112 -2.24 -2.53 0.06
CA ILE A 112 -3.53 -2.00 0.49
C ILE A 112 -3.33 -1.42 1.88
N PHE A 113 -3.63 -0.13 2.05
CA PHE A 113 -3.46 0.57 3.32
C PHE A 113 -4.71 1.35 3.69
N TYR A 114 -5.14 1.19 4.95
CA TYR A 114 -6.21 1.98 5.56
C TYR A 114 -5.79 2.46 6.94
N ILE A 115 -6.11 3.70 7.29
CA ILE A 115 -5.96 4.19 8.65
C ILE A 115 -7.32 4.69 9.15
N TYR A 116 -7.71 4.25 10.34
CA TYR A 116 -8.95 4.63 10.99
C TYR A 116 -8.68 5.22 12.37
N SER A 117 -9.39 6.30 12.72
CA SER A 117 -9.57 6.69 14.11
C SER A 117 -10.82 6.00 14.65
N PHE A 118 -10.79 5.54 15.90
CA PHE A 118 -11.95 4.97 16.60
C PHE A 118 -12.32 5.74 17.87
N ARG A 119 -11.85 6.99 17.96
CA ARG A 119 -12.05 7.86 19.12
C ARG A 119 -13.52 7.99 19.49
N ASN A 120 -13.83 7.92 20.78
CA ASN A 120 -15.18 7.92 21.35
C ASN A 120 -16.11 6.83 20.80
N ASN A 121 -15.55 5.70 20.33
CA ASN A 121 -16.28 4.64 19.64
C ASN A 121 -16.89 5.05 18.28
N ASP A 122 -16.44 6.17 17.71
CA ASP A 122 -16.84 6.67 16.40
C ASP A 122 -15.73 6.38 15.37
N LEU A 123 -16.05 5.54 14.38
CA LEU A 123 -15.10 5.16 13.34
C LEU A 123 -15.00 6.23 12.25
N ASN A 124 -13.80 6.73 12.01
CA ASN A 124 -13.49 7.69 10.95
C ASN A 124 -12.31 7.19 10.10
N GLU A 125 -12.49 7.10 8.78
CA GLU A 125 -11.39 6.81 7.84
C GLU A 125 -10.50 8.05 7.69
N LEU A 126 -9.23 7.94 8.08
CA LEU A 126 -8.23 9.01 7.97
C LEU A 126 -7.38 8.89 6.70
N PHE A 127 -7.18 7.66 6.22
CA PHE A 127 -6.36 7.38 5.04
C PHE A 127 -6.88 6.16 4.28
N ASN A 128 -6.88 6.25 2.95
CA ASN A 128 -7.21 5.17 2.03
C ASN A 128 -6.25 5.20 0.83
N VAL A 129 -5.56 4.09 0.57
CA VAL A 129 -4.55 4.03 -0.51
C VAL A 129 -5.14 4.32 -1.89
N GLN A 130 -6.40 3.96 -2.15
CA GLN A 130 -7.03 4.22 -3.45
C GLN A 130 -7.20 5.73 -3.66
N GLN A 131 -7.74 6.43 -2.66
CA GLN A 131 -7.88 7.89 -2.71
C GLN A 131 -6.52 8.57 -2.85
N TYR A 132 -5.50 8.08 -2.13
CA TYR A 132 -4.14 8.61 -2.27
C TYR A 132 -3.61 8.48 -3.70
N ASN A 133 -3.69 7.28 -4.31
CA ASN A 133 -3.18 7.03 -5.65
C ASN A 133 -3.93 7.85 -6.72
N GLU A 134 -5.23 8.09 -6.53
CA GLU A 134 -6.04 8.95 -7.39
C GLU A 134 -5.64 10.43 -7.29
N GLN A 135 -5.27 10.90 -6.10
CA GLN A 135 -4.86 12.29 -5.85
C GLN A 135 -3.39 12.57 -6.24
N HIS A 136 -2.51 11.58 -6.15
CA HIS A 136 -1.06 11.71 -6.37
C HIS A 136 -0.62 10.99 -7.63
N GLN A 137 -1.08 11.48 -8.79
CA GLN A 137 -0.67 10.95 -10.09
C GLN A 137 0.63 11.58 -10.57
N PHE A 138 1.46 10.79 -11.23
CA PHE A 138 2.73 11.24 -11.80
C PHE A 138 2.75 11.06 -13.32
N LYS A 139 3.55 11.88 -13.98
CA LYS A 139 3.89 11.73 -15.40
C LYS A 139 5.37 11.41 -15.52
N VAL A 140 5.71 10.32 -16.20
CA VAL A 140 7.09 9.90 -16.39
C VAL A 140 7.41 9.90 -17.87
N ASN A 141 8.30 10.78 -18.29
CA ASN A 141 8.72 10.92 -19.68
C ASN A 141 10.23 10.78 -19.77
N TYR A 142 10.70 9.98 -20.71
CA TYR A 142 12.10 10.04 -21.08
C TYR A 142 12.33 11.37 -21.80
N GLU A 143 13.53 11.91 -21.62
CA GLU A 143 13.98 13.18 -22.18
C GLU A 143 15.35 13.01 -22.82
N ASP A 144 15.70 13.89 -23.76
CA ASP A 144 17.02 13.89 -24.38
C ASP A 144 18.15 13.94 -23.33
N LEU A 145 19.34 13.49 -23.76
CA LEU A 145 20.55 13.43 -22.93
C LEU A 145 20.42 12.49 -21.72
N TYR A 146 19.76 11.34 -21.95
CA TYR A 146 19.65 10.24 -20.99
C TYR A 146 18.99 10.66 -19.67
N LYS A 147 17.94 11.46 -19.77
CA LYS A 147 17.17 11.95 -18.63
C LYS A 147 15.79 11.33 -18.60
N VAL A 148 15.21 11.26 -17.41
CA VAL A 148 13.80 10.90 -17.22
C VAL A 148 13.17 11.95 -16.31
N GLY A 149 12.19 12.67 -16.83
CA GLY A 149 11.36 13.59 -16.07
C GLY A 149 10.25 12.85 -15.34
N VAL A 150 10.11 13.08 -14.04
CA VAL A 150 9.06 12.53 -13.18
C VAL A 150 8.32 13.71 -12.56
N GLY A 151 7.18 14.07 -13.16
CA GLY A 151 6.38 15.22 -12.74
C GLY A 151 5.22 14.84 -11.84
N SER A 152 4.98 15.62 -10.80
CA SER A 152 3.75 15.62 -9.98
C SER A 152 2.98 16.92 -10.25
N PRO A 153 2.01 16.93 -11.18
CA PRO A 153 1.28 18.15 -11.55
C PRO A 153 0.50 18.78 -10.39
N GLN A 154 0.00 17.96 -9.47
CA GLN A 154 -0.83 18.41 -8.34
C GLN A 154 0.00 19.15 -7.29
N LEU A 155 1.29 18.82 -7.18
CA LEU A 155 2.22 19.45 -6.24
C LEU A 155 3.16 20.46 -6.91
N ASP A 156 3.04 20.64 -8.22
CA ASP A 156 3.91 21.51 -9.05
C ASP A 156 5.41 21.18 -8.87
N VAL A 157 5.74 19.88 -8.94
CA VAL A 157 7.11 19.38 -8.79
C VAL A 157 7.54 18.57 -10.01
N LEU A 158 8.78 18.77 -10.44
CA LEU A 158 9.45 17.96 -11.46
C LEU A 158 10.78 17.44 -10.93
N PHE A 159 10.98 16.13 -10.95
CA PHE A 159 12.27 15.49 -10.72
C PHE A 159 12.89 15.09 -12.07
N THR A 160 14.20 15.27 -12.21
CA THR A 160 14.94 14.80 -13.38
C THR A 160 15.95 13.75 -12.95
N LEU A 161 15.73 12.51 -13.38
CA LEU A 161 16.61 11.39 -13.10
C LEU A 161 17.64 11.27 -14.23
N ASP A 162 18.91 11.13 -13.87
CA ASP A 162 19.97 10.80 -14.82
C ASP A 162 20.11 9.28 -14.94
N ILE A 163 19.88 8.74 -16.13
CA ILE A 163 19.97 7.30 -16.41
C ILE A 163 21.20 6.94 -17.24
N SER A 164 22.15 7.85 -17.43
CA SER A 164 23.39 7.63 -18.20
C SER A 164 24.22 6.43 -17.68
N TYR A 165 24.04 6.08 -16.41
CA TYR A 165 24.70 4.94 -15.78
C TYR A 165 24.22 3.56 -16.28
N ARG A 166 23.13 3.49 -17.06
CA ARG A 166 22.53 2.22 -17.53
C ARG A 166 23.34 1.53 -18.64
N GLY A 167 24.33 2.20 -19.21
CA GLY A 167 25.20 1.63 -20.24
C GLY A 167 24.56 1.55 -21.62
N TYR A 168 25.39 1.25 -22.62
CA TYR A 168 25.02 1.34 -24.04
C TYR A 168 23.87 0.39 -24.43
N ASP A 169 23.90 -0.86 -23.96
CA ASP A 169 22.89 -1.87 -24.33
C ASP A 169 21.47 -1.47 -23.92
N TYR A 170 21.34 -0.76 -22.80
CA TYR A 170 20.07 -0.20 -22.37
C TYR A 170 19.74 1.09 -23.13
N LEU A 171 20.66 2.07 -23.13
CA LEU A 171 20.39 3.41 -23.67
C LEU A 171 20.18 3.42 -25.18
N SER A 172 20.89 2.58 -25.93
CA SER A 172 20.77 2.49 -27.39
C SER A 172 19.39 2.00 -27.86
N GLN A 173 18.56 1.44 -26.99
CA GLN A 173 17.17 1.10 -27.30
C GLN A 173 16.31 2.35 -27.50
N TYR A 174 16.59 3.42 -26.74
CA TYR A 174 15.76 4.63 -26.67
C TYR A 174 16.40 5.84 -27.36
N TYR A 175 17.74 5.91 -27.37
CA TYR A 175 18.50 7.09 -27.79
C TYR A 175 19.38 6.82 -29.01
N ASN A 176 19.60 7.83 -29.84
CA ASN A 176 20.64 7.81 -30.86
C ASN A 176 22.04 8.12 -30.26
N GLU A 177 23.07 8.08 -31.09
CA GLU A 177 24.47 8.35 -30.67
C GLU A 177 24.69 9.77 -30.12
N GLN A 178 23.82 10.72 -30.46
CA GLN A 178 23.86 12.09 -29.96
C GLN A 178 23.08 12.25 -28.64
N GLY A 179 22.56 11.17 -28.07
CA GLY A 179 21.75 11.20 -26.85
C GLY A 179 20.34 11.73 -27.04
N LYS A 180 19.86 11.87 -28.29
CA LYS A 180 18.49 12.28 -28.60
C LYS A 180 17.55 11.08 -28.64
N LEU A 181 16.34 11.22 -28.11
CA LEU A 181 15.31 10.19 -28.21
C LEU A 181 14.99 9.87 -29.67
N LYS A 182 14.89 8.57 -29.97
CA LYS A 182 14.47 8.09 -31.29
C LYS A 182 12.99 8.36 -31.54
N GLN A 183 12.18 8.30 -30.50
CA GLN A 183 10.75 8.59 -30.45
C GLN A 183 10.35 8.89 -29.00
N PRO A 184 9.17 9.48 -28.74
CA PRO A 184 8.65 9.64 -27.37
C PRO A 184 8.58 8.30 -26.63
N VAL A 185 9.01 8.30 -25.36
CA VAL A 185 8.99 7.12 -24.48
C VAL A 185 8.49 7.54 -23.11
N GLU A 186 7.56 6.78 -22.57
CA GLU A 186 6.97 7.01 -21.26
C GLU A 186 7.37 5.89 -20.30
N GLY A 187 7.51 6.26 -19.03
CA GLY A 187 7.57 5.33 -17.91
C GLY A 187 6.30 5.45 -17.06
N GLU A 188 6.37 4.96 -15.83
CA GLU A 188 5.24 5.05 -14.91
C GLU A 188 5.72 5.18 -13.46
N VAL A 189 4.96 5.89 -12.62
CA VAL A 189 5.04 5.71 -11.17
C VAL A 189 3.90 4.80 -10.76
N LEU A 190 4.25 3.63 -10.25
CA LEU A 190 3.28 2.61 -9.86
C LEU A 190 2.45 3.05 -8.64
N SER A 191 1.33 2.37 -8.41
CA SER A 191 0.56 2.45 -7.16
C SER A 191 1.44 2.22 -5.93
N MET A 192 1.04 2.80 -4.80
CA MET A 192 1.76 2.67 -3.54
C MET A 192 2.07 1.22 -3.19
N GLY A 193 3.35 0.94 -2.98
CA GLY A 193 3.85 -0.39 -2.59
C GLY A 193 4.09 -0.50 -1.08
N ALA A 194 4.47 0.60 -0.43
CA ALA A 194 4.71 0.63 0.99
C ALA A 194 4.29 1.96 1.60
N LEU A 195 3.91 1.90 2.87
CA LEU A 195 3.59 3.03 3.71
C LEU A 195 4.22 2.75 5.08
N TYR A 196 5.04 3.65 5.60
CA TYR A 196 5.78 3.46 6.85
C TYR A 196 5.45 4.55 7.89
N PRO A 197 5.31 4.18 9.19
CA PRO A 197 5.18 5.18 10.25
C PRO A 197 6.55 5.80 10.48
N ILE A 198 6.62 7.12 10.45
CA ILE A 198 7.85 7.86 10.77
C ILE A 198 7.56 8.80 11.94
N VAL A 199 8.35 8.67 13.00
CA VAL A 199 8.29 9.63 14.11
C VAL A 199 9.05 10.89 13.69
N THR A 200 8.32 11.96 13.40
CA THR A 200 8.89 13.26 13.01
C THR A 200 8.90 14.28 14.15
N ASP A 201 8.06 14.09 15.17
CA ASP A 201 8.05 14.86 16.42
C ASP A 201 8.20 13.94 17.63
N LEU A 202 9.39 13.95 18.23
CA LEU A 202 9.72 13.14 19.41
C LEU A 202 9.01 13.59 20.68
N LYS A 203 8.41 14.80 20.71
CA LYS A 203 7.71 15.31 21.89
C LYS A 203 6.26 14.84 21.96
N SER A 204 5.58 14.81 20.81
CA SER A 204 4.21 14.29 20.74
C SER A 204 4.16 12.77 20.65
N MET A 205 5.25 12.12 20.23
CA MET A 205 5.27 10.70 19.86
C MET A 205 4.24 10.33 18.77
N SER A 206 3.78 11.33 18.01
CA SER A 206 2.88 11.12 16.87
C SER A 206 3.66 10.70 15.62
N TYR A 207 2.97 10.01 14.72
CA TYR A 207 3.53 9.49 13.49
C TYR A 207 3.07 10.30 12.28
N ASP A 208 4.02 10.66 11.43
CA ASP A 208 3.74 10.99 10.02
C ASP A 208 3.88 9.70 9.18
N LEU A 209 3.44 9.74 7.92
CA LEU A 209 3.48 8.58 7.03
C LEU A 209 4.47 8.80 5.90
N LEU A 210 5.29 7.81 5.60
CA LEU A 210 6.17 7.83 4.43
C LEU A 210 5.67 6.84 3.38
N ALA A 211 5.06 7.37 2.33
CA ALA A 211 4.56 6.61 1.20
C ALA A 211 5.67 6.37 0.17
N PHE A 212 5.79 5.14 -0.31
CA PHE A 212 6.75 4.72 -1.33
C PHE A 212 6.04 4.19 -2.58
N GLN A 213 6.41 4.75 -3.73
CA GLN A 213 5.97 4.33 -5.05
C GLN A 213 7.18 4.09 -5.95
N ARG A 214 7.14 3.02 -6.74
CA ARG A 214 8.25 2.67 -7.65
C ARG A 214 8.11 3.40 -8.96
N ILE A 215 9.20 4.01 -9.42
CA ILE A 215 9.32 4.61 -10.75
C ILE A 215 9.88 3.53 -11.68
N ILE A 216 9.14 3.20 -12.72
CA ILE A 216 9.55 2.22 -13.73
C ILE A 216 9.70 2.86 -15.11
N GLY A 217 10.57 2.25 -15.93
CA GLY A 217 10.72 2.56 -17.34
C GLY A 217 9.64 1.87 -18.18
N THR A 218 10.01 1.40 -19.36
CA THR A 218 9.06 0.79 -20.31
C THR A 218 8.60 -0.63 -19.94
N SER A 219 9.06 -1.16 -18.79
CA SER A 219 8.61 -2.45 -18.27
C SER A 219 8.63 -2.46 -16.75
N ASN A 220 7.78 -3.28 -16.14
CA ASN A 220 7.72 -3.38 -14.68
C ASN A 220 9.03 -3.88 -14.03
N ALA A 221 9.87 -4.58 -14.77
CA ALA A 221 11.18 -5.04 -14.30
C ALA A 221 12.24 -3.92 -14.31
N ASP A 222 12.00 -2.83 -15.03
CA ASP A 222 12.94 -1.73 -15.20
C ASP A 222 12.70 -0.64 -14.14
N THR A 223 13.14 -0.89 -12.92
CA THR A 223 13.05 0.11 -11.85
C THR A 223 14.05 1.22 -12.07
N LEU A 224 13.58 2.45 -12.27
CA LEU A 224 14.38 3.66 -12.42
C LEU A 224 14.70 4.31 -11.06
N GLY A 225 13.78 4.20 -10.10
CA GLY A 225 13.89 4.81 -8.79
C GLY A 225 12.61 4.69 -7.98
N TYR A 226 12.45 5.56 -6.99
CA TYR A 226 11.29 5.61 -6.12
C TYR A 226 10.86 7.06 -5.87
N VAL A 227 9.56 7.27 -5.79
CA VAL A 227 8.98 8.47 -5.18
C VAL A 227 8.75 8.17 -3.71
N GLU A 228 9.20 9.10 -2.87
CA GLU A 228 9.04 9.09 -1.42
C GLU A 228 8.23 10.32 -1.03
N ASN A 229 7.02 10.11 -0.51
CA ASN A 229 6.12 11.18 -0.11
C ASN A 229 5.90 11.12 1.41
N LEU A 230 6.49 12.06 2.13
CA LEU A 230 6.21 12.27 3.54
C LEU A 230 4.88 13.02 3.67
N LEU A 231 3.93 12.37 4.32
CA LEU A 231 2.60 12.85 4.60
C LEU A 231 2.49 13.19 6.08
N SER A 232 2.09 14.42 6.37
CA SER A 232 1.83 14.87 7.74
C SER A 232 0.36 15.20 7.90
N TRP A 233 -0.21 14.95 9.08
CA TRP A 233 -1.61 15.31 9.34
C TRP A 233 -1.81 16.83 9.34
N GLY A 234 -2.69 17.31 8.45
CA GLY A 234 -3.03 18.72 8.28
C GLY A 234 -4.25 19.18 9.08
N GLY A 235 -4.78 18.34 9.98
CA GLY A 235 -5.96 18.63 10.81
C GLY A 235 -7.23 17.94 10.31
N THR A 236 -7.43 17.83 8.99
CA THR A 236 -8.59 17.16 8.39
C THR A 236 -8.23 16.01 7.46
N ALA A 237 -7.02 16.05 6.90
CA ALA A 237 -6.49 15.04 5.98
C ALA A 237 -4.96 15.07 6.04
N PHE A 238 -4.33 14.01 5.52
CA PHE A 238 -2.90 14.00 5.27
C PHE A 238 -2.53 14.94 4.10
N ILE A 239 -1.45 15.71 4.28
CA ILE A 239 -0.89 16.58 3.25
C ILE A 239 0.56 16.18 2.96
N SER A 240 0.99 16.31 1.71
CA SER A 240 2.40 16.15 1.35
C SER A 240 3.23 17.25 1.98
N SER A 241 4.08 16.90 2.95
CA SER A 241 5.00 17.81 3.62
C SER A 241 6.38 17.79 3.01
N ARG A 242 6.77 16.66 2.40
CA ARG A 242 8.00 16.54 1.60
C ARG A 242 7.86 15.46 0.55
N LEU A 243 8.10 15.82 -0.70
CA LEU A 243 8.22 14.88 -1.81
C LEU A 243 9.68 14.77 -2.24
N SER A 244 10.14 13.56 -2.49
CA SER A 244 11.51 13.28 -2.95
C SER A 244 11.51 12.15 -3.97
N ALA A 245 12.53 12.13 -4.83
CA ALA A 245 12.80 11.02 -5.72
C ALA A 245 14.18 10.45 -5.39
N SER A 246 14.26 9.14 -5.21
CA SER A 246 15.51 8.42 -4.95
C SER A 246 15.84 7.47 -6.10
N ILE A 247 17.13 7.29 -6.38
CA ILE A 247 17.63 6.41 -7.44
C ILE A 247 18.59 5.38 -6.87
N PRO A 248 18.67 4.16 -7.45
CA PRO A 248 19.65 3.17 -7.03
C PRO A 248 21.09 3.68 -7.18
N GLY A 249 21.94 3.37 -6.21
CA GLY A 249 23.37 3.62 -6.32
C GLY A 249 24.00 2.79 -7.44
N THR A 250 25.07 3.31 -8.02
CA THR A 250 25.83 2.64 -9.10
C THR A 250 27.21 2.27 -8.59
N LYS A 251 27.85 1.28 -9.25
CA LYS A 251 29.26 0.97 -8.94
C LYS A 251 30.10 2.21 -9.21
N LEU A 252 31.00 2.50 -8.28
CA LEU A 252 31.99 3.55 -8.44
C LEU A 252 32.87 3.20 -9.65
N ILE A 253 32.76 4.00 -10.72
CA ILE A 253 33.70 3.94 -11.85
C ILE A 253 34.92 4.73 -11.41
N ALA A 254 36.12 4.14 -11.52
CA ALA A 254 37.38 4.63 -10.95
C ALA A 254 37.77 6.03 -11.46
N LEU A 255 37.18 7.05 -10.83
CA LEU A 255 37.63 8.45 -10.80
C LEU A 255 37.57 9.01 -9.36
N TYR A 256 37.43 8.11 -8.38
CA TYR A 256 37.78 8.30 -6.96
C TYR A 256 38.81 7.25 -6.58
#